data_AF-A0A7X0M9Q6-F1
#
_entry.id   AF-A0A7X0M9Q6-F1
#
_cell.length_a   1.000
_cell.length_b   1.000
_cell.length_c   1.000
_cell.angle_alpha   90.00
_cell.angle_beta   90.00
_cell.angle_gamma   90.00
#
_symmetry.space_group_name_H-M   'P 1'
#
loop_
_entity.id
_entity.type
_entity.pdbx_description
1 polymer ?
#
loop_
_entity_poly.entity_id
_entity_poly.type
_entity_poly.pdbx_seq_one_letter_code
_entity_poly.pdbx_strand_id
1 'polypeptide(L)'
;MNMGESFSAGQALEEIERMRGKVRRSSRWVGWLYLFWGVSAVVYWSLMFLGGSTVRMAAAIAWLVLTAGSFVFIHRQRVHGSGMDRLQYVITFTWLGTMVGAALAGSYVLPDEPTGWWVVAAVAVAGAAAVPVLYGAWRLRPWAGER
;
A
#
# COMPACT_ATOMS: atom_id res chain seq x y z
N MET A 1 -30.12 -19.87 -36.76
CA MET A 1 -29.86 -18.60 -36.06
C MET A 1 -30.98 -18.38 -35.06
N ASN A 2 -30.70 -18.51 -33.76
CA ASN A 2 -31.70 -18.33 -32.70
C ASN A 2 -31.23 -17.16 -31.83
N MET A 3 -31.99 -16.06 -31.85
CA MET A 3 -31.75 -14.87 -31.03
C MET A 3 -32.60 -14.97 -29.76
N GLY A 4 -32.01 -14.64 -28.61
CA GLY A 4 -32.77 -14.29 -27.42
C GLY A 4 -32.57 -15.15 -26.18
N GLU A 5 -31.32 -15.42 -25.77
CA GLU A 5 -31.07 -15.66 -24.34
C GLU A 5 -31.16 -14.32 -23.59
N SER A 6 -32.39 -13.87 -23.32
CA SER A 6 -32.61 -12.77 -22.37
C SER A 6 -32.23 -13.30 -20.98
N PHE A 7 -31.05 -12.91 -20.49
CA PHE A 7 -30.63 -13.17 -19.11
C PHE A 7 -31.77 -12.77 -18.16
N SER A 8 -32.34 -13.75 -17.47
CA SER A 8 -33.35 -13.51 -16.43
C SER A 8 -32.76 -12.58 -15.38
N ALA A 9 -33.55 -11.61 -14.90
CA ALA A 9 -33.13 -10.68 -13.84
C ALA A 9 -32.61 -11.42 -12.58
N GLY A 10 -33.12 -12.63 -12.32
CA GLY A 10 -32.65 -13.51 -11.26
C GLY A 10 -31.25 -14.10 -11.52
N GLN A 11 -30.96 -14.50 -12.75
CA GLN A 11 -29.61 -14.96 -13.14
C GLN A 11 -28.60 -13.81 -13.13
N ALA A 12 -29.00 -12.61 -13.53
CA ALA A 12 -28.15 -11.42 -13.44
C ALA A 12 -27.82 -11.07 -11.98
N LEU A 13 -28.80 -11.15 -11.06
CA LEU A 13 -28.60 -10.93 -9.62
C LEU A 13 -27.69 -12.00 -8.98
N GLU A 14 -27.90 -13.27 -9.33
CA GLU A 14 -27.08 -14.38 -8.81
C GLU A 14 -25.64 -14.29 -9.33
N GLU A 15 -25.44 -13.92 -10.59
CA GLU A 15 -24.12 -13.65 -11.17
C GLU A 15 -23.46 -12.42 -10.52
N ILE A 16 -24.23 -11.35 -10.24
CA ILE A 16 -23.76 -10.18 -9.49
C ILE A 16 -23.34 -10.56 -8.07
N GLU A 17 -24.10 -11.39 -7.35
CA GLU A 17 -23.72 -11.86 -6.00
C GLU A 17 -22.48 -12.76 -6.03
N ARG A 18 -22.37 -13.66 -7.01
CA ARG A 18 -21.17 -14.50 -7.23
C ARG A 18 -19.94 -13.65 -7.55
N MET A 19 -20.10 -12.62 -8.39
CA MET A 19 -19.05 -11.65 -8.68
C MET A 19 -18.72 -10.79 -7.46
N ARG A 20 -19.70 -10.37 -6.67
CA ARG A 20 -19.51 -9.60 -5.42
C ARG A 20 -18.72 -10.39 -4.38
N GLY A 21 -18.95 -11.70 -4.28
CA GLY A 21 -18.18 -12.61 -3.43
C GLY A 21 -16.71 -12.75 -3.85
N LYS A 22 -16.44 -12.88 -5.15
CA LYS A 22 -15.07 -12.92 -5.69
C LYS A 22 -14.35 -11.57 -5.56
N VAL A 23 -15.05 -10.46 -5.77
CA VAL A 23 -14.52 -9.09 -5.59
C VAL A 23 -14.18 -8.82 -4.12
N ARG A 24 -15.02 -9.25 -3.16
CA ARG A 24 -14.73 -9.12 -1.71
C ARG A 24 -13.50 -9.90 -1.28
N ARG A 25 -13.28 -11.11 -1.80
CA ARG A 25 -12.12 -11.94 -1.43
C ARG A 25 -10.83 -11.42 -2.06
N SER A 26 -10.89 -10.89 -3.28
CA SER A 26 -9.78 -10.19 -3.96
C SER A 26 -9.33 -8.92 -3.22
N SER A 27 -10.29 -8.08 -2.78
CA SER A 27 -9.98 -6.80 -2.12
C SER A 27 -9.24 -6.93 -0.78
N ARG A 28 -9.50 -8.01 0.00
CA ARG A 28 -8.88 -8.21 1.32
C ARG A 28 -7.38 -8.38 1.27
N TRP A 29 -6.87 -9.08 0.24
CA TRP A 29 -5.43 -9.29 0.09
C TRP A 29 -4.70 -7.97 -0.24
N VAL A 30 -5.31 -7.13 -1.07
CA VAL A 30 -4.79 -5.80 -1.42
C VAL A 30 -4.72 -4.91 -0.17
N GLY A 31 -5.75 -4.93 0.69
CA GLY A 31 -5.72 -4.19 1.96
C GLY A 31 -4.58 -4.64 2.89
N TRP A 32 -4.29 -5.94 2.96
CA TRP A 32 -3.15 -6.46 3.73
C TRP A 32 -1.80 -6.07 3.13
N LEU A 33 -1.69 -6.08 1.82
CA LEU A 33 -0.48 -5.65 1.12
C LEU A 33 -0.17 -4.18 1.41
N TYR A 34 -1.17 -3.30 1.36
CA TYR A 34 -0.98 -1.89 1.70
C TYR A 34 -0.61 -1.68 3.18
N LEU A 35 -1.20 -2.45 4.09
CA LEU A 35 -0.83 -2.38 5.51
C LEU A 35 0.63 -2.78 5.71
N PHE A 36 1.04 -3.88 5.08
CA PHE A 36 2.42 -4.38 5.11
C PHE A 36 3.41 -3.33 4.58
N TRP A 37 3.09 -2.69 3.46
CA TRP A 37 3.91 -1.62 2.89
C TRP A 37 3.98 -0.39 3.81
N GLY A 38 2.87 0.01 4.42
CA GLY A 38 2.84 1.12 5.37
C GLY A 38 3.72 0.88 6.59
N VAL A 39 3.59 -0.28 7.22
CA VAL A 39 4.43 -0.65 8.38
C VAL A 39 5.91 -0.72 7.97
N SER A 40 6.20 -1.36 6.83
CA SER A 40 7.56 -1.46 6.33
C SER A 40 8.17 -0.08 6.03
N ALA A 41 7.39 0.85 5.48
CA ALA A 41 7.85 2.20 5.17
C ALA A 41 8.20 2.98 6.45
N VAL A 42 7.39 2.88 7.51
CA VAL A 42 7.71 3.50 8.81
C VAL A 42 9.03 2.94 9.34
N VAL A 43 9.17 1.61 9.37
CA VAL A 43 10.40 0.96 9.85
C VAL A 43 11.61 1.39 9.02
N TYR A 44 11.49 1.36 7.70
CA TYR A 44 12.56 1.76 6.78
C TYR A 44 13.01 3.20 7.02
N TRP A 45 12.08 4.17 7.05
CA TRP A 45 12.43 5.57 7.25
C TRP A 45 12.98 5.85 8.64
N SER A 46 12.44 5.21 9.68
CA SER A 46 13.03 5.28 11.02
C SER A 46 14.49 4.82 11.04
N LEU A 47 14.80 3.70 10.37
CA LEU A 47 16.18 3.20 10.26
C LEU A 47 17.08 4.14 9.43
N MET A 48 16.53 4.72 8.35
CA MET A 48 17.28 5.66 7.50
C MET A 48 17.61 6.97 8.21
N PHE A 49 16.69 7.51 9.02
CA PHE A 49 16.92 8.78 9.72
C PHE A 49 17.72 8.60 11.01
N LEU A 50 17.47 7.53 11.78
CA LEU A 50 18.02 7.37 13.13
C LEU A 50 19.18 6.37 13.21
N GLY A 51 19.35 5.51 12.20
CA GLY A 51 20.39 4.49 12.19
C GLY A 51 21.76 5.06 11.85
N GLY A 52 22.83 4.42 12.33
CA GLY A 52 24.20 4.68 11.84
C GLY A 52 24.41 4.17 10.42
N SER A 53 25.55 4.50 9.81
CA SER A 53 25.86 4.21 8.39
C SER A 53 25.62 2.74 7.97
N THR A 54 26.05 1.79 8.80
CA THR A 54 25.85 0.35 8.55
C THR A 54 24.37 -0.04 8.58
N VAL A 55 23.60 0.53 9.51
CA VAL A 55 22.16 0.28 9.64
C VAL A 55 21.41 0.88 8.45
N ARG A 56 21.75 2.10 8.04
CA ARG A 56 21.16 2.75 6.85
C ARG A 56 21.42 1.92 5.59
N MET A 57 22.66 1.44 5.40
CA MET A 57 23.00 0.60 4.24
C MET A 57 22.22 -0.72 4.25
N ALA A 58 22.13 -1.41 5.40
CA ALA A 58 21.36 -2.63 5.54
C ALA A 58 19.85 -2.39 5.28
N ALA A 59 19.31 -1.29 5.80
CA ALA A 59 17.91 -0.90 5.58
C ALA A 59 17.62 -0.62 4.10
N ALA A 60 18.51 0.07 3.39
CA ALA A 60 18.40 0.30 1.95
C ALA A 60 18.38 -1.01 1.15
N ILE A 61 19.29 -1.94 1.46
CA ILE A 61 19.33 -3.26 0.80
C ILE A 61 18.05 -4.04 1.10
N ALA A 62 17.62 -4.09 2.37
CA ALA A 62 16.39 -4.78 2.76
C ALA A 62 15.17 -4.20 2.05
N TRP A 63 15.08 -2.87 1.91
CA TRP A 63 14.01 -2.19 1.19
C TRP A 63 13.97 -2.53 -0.30
N LEU A 64 15.14 -2.62 -0.94
CA LEU A 64 15.23 -3.04 -2.34
C LEU A 64 14.76 -4.48 -2.53
N VAL A 65 15.21 -5.40 -1.66
CA VAL A 65 14.78 -6.81 -1.69
C VAL A 65 13.27 -6.93 -1.46
N LEU A 66 12.75 -6.20 -0.49
CA LEU A 66 11.32 -6.14 -0.17
C LEU A 66 10.50 -5.64 -1.36
N THR A 67 10.98 -4.60 -2.04
CA THR A 67 10.32 -4.01 -3.21
C THR A 67 10.32 -4.98 -4.38
N ALA A 68 11.47 -5.57 -4.71
CA ALA A 68 11.57 -6.56 -5.77
C ALA A 68 10.69 -7.79 -5.50
N GLY A 69 10.72 -8.31 -4.27
CA GLY A 69 9.90 -9.44 -3.85
C GLY A 69 8.41 -9.13 -3.94
N SER A 70 7.99 -7.93 -3.51
CA SER A 70 6.61 -7.49 -3.62
C SER A 70 6.16 -7.34 -5.07
N PHE A 71 7.01 -6.82 -5.95
CA PHE A 71 6.70 -6.71 -7.38
C PHE A 71 6.45 -8.08 -8.01
N VAL A 72 7.34 -9.05 -7.74
CA VAL A 72 7.18 -10.45 -8.18
C VAL A 72 5.89 -11.05 -7.63
N PHE A 73 5.59 -10.81 -6.34
CA PHE A 73 4.40 -11.32 -5.69
C PHE A 73 3.11 -10.76 -6.31
N ILE A 74 3.06 -9.46 -6.58
CA ILE A 74 1.91 -8.80 -7.23
C ILE A 74 1.73 -9.32 -8.65
N HIS A 75 2.80 -9.47 -9.44
CA HIS A 75 2.71 -10.03 -10.79
C HIS A 75 2.21 -11.47 -10.84
N ARG A 76 2.46 -12.27 -9.80
CA ARG A 76 1.92 -13.63 -9.69
C ARG A 76 0.41 -13.65 -9.39
N GLN A 77 -0.16 -12.56 -8.88
CA GLN A 77 -1.57 -12.45 -8.53
C GLN A 77 -2.33 -11.90 -9.76
N ARG A 78 -2.98 -12.79 -10.54
CA ARG A 78 -3.72 -12.48 -11.79
C ARG A 78 -5.04 -11.69 -11.57
N VAL A 79 -5.05 -10.65 -10.76
CA VAL A 79 -6.31 -9.97 -10.40
C VAL A 79 -6.19 -8.45 -10.55
N HIS A 80 -6.45 -7.97 -11.76
CA HIS A 80 -6.80 -6.56 -11.99
C HIS A 80 -8.23 -6.54 -12.54
N GLY A 81 -9.20 -6.39 -11.64
CA GLY A 81 -10.53 -5.97 -12.02
C GLY A 81 -10.49 -4.47 -12.29
N SER A 82 -10.89 -4.05 -13.49
CA SER A 82 -10.77 -2.68 -14.03
C SER A 82 -11.35 -1.56 -13.15
N GLY A 83 -12.22 -1.89 -12.18
CA GLY A 83 -12.77 -0.92 -11.22
C GLY A 83 -11.82 -0.50 -10.09
N MET A 84 -10.78 -1.28 -9.78
CA MET A 84 -9.86 -0.99 -8.65
C MET A 84 -8.64 -0.15 -9.08
N ASP A 85 -8.37 -0.07 -10.38
CA ASP A 85 -7.15 0.54 -10.92
C ASP A 85 -7.03 2.02 -10.57
N ARG A 86 -8.11 2.81 -10.69
CA ARG A 86 -8.03 4.26 -10.45
C ARG A 86 -7.66 4.59 -9.01
N LEU A 87 -8.24 3.89 -8.04
CA LEU A 87 -7.92 4.10 -6.62
C LEU A 87 -6.49 3.63 -6.31
N GLN A 88 -6.07 2.50 -6.88
CA GLN A 88 -4.73 1.97 -6.74
C GLN A 88 -3.67 2.91 -7.33
N TYR A 89 -3.91 3.50 -8.51
CA TYR A 89 -3.01 4.49 -9.10
C TYR A 89 -2.90 5.73 -8.20
N VAL A 90 -4.02 6.28 -7.73
CA VAL A 90 -3.99 7.45 -6.84
C VAL A 90 -3.19 7.17 -5.57
N ILE A 91 -3.45 6.03 -4.90
CA ILE A 91 -2.72 5.63 -3.69
C ILE A 91 -1.22 5.46 -4.00
N THR A 92 -0.88 4.78 -5.10
CA THR A 92 0.50 4.52 -5.50
C THR A 92 1.26 5.82 -5.80
N PHE A 93 0.69 6.72 -6.61
CA PHE A 93 1.32 8.00 -6.92
C PHE A 93 1.45 8.89 -5.68
N THR A 94 0.44 8.91 -4.82
CA THR A 94 0.51 9.67 -3.57
C THR A 94 1.59 9.12 -2.65
N TRP A 95 1.69 7.79 -2.53
CA TRP A 95 2.73 7.13 -1.75
C TRP A 95 4.14 7.38 -2.32
N LEU A 96 4.32 7.32 -3.63
CA LEU A 96 5.59 7.69 -4.27
C LEU A 96 5.95 9.15 -3.96
N GLY A 97 4.97 10.05 -4.04
CA GLY A 97 5.16 11.45 -3.68
C GLY A 97 5.61 11.64 -2.23
N THR A 98 5.00 10.93 -1.28
CA THR A 98 5.39 11.01 0.13
C THR A 98 6.76 10.36 0.41
N MET A 99 7.12 9.29 -0.32
CA MET A 99 8.46 8.69 -0.25
C MET A 99 9.54 9.66 -0.74
N VAL A 100 9.30 10.36 -1.86
CA VAL A 100 10.21 11.41 -2.35
C VAL A 100 10.30 12.54 -1.34
N GLY A 101 9.17 12.98 -0.78
CA GLY A 101 9.14 14.01 0.27
C GLY A 101 9.96 13.62 1.51
N ALA A 102 9.84 12.38 1.98
CA ALA A 102 10.63 11.86 3.09
C ALA A 102 12.13 11.81 2.77
N ALA A 103 12.50 11.41 1.54
CA ALA A 103 13.89 11.42 1.09
C ALA A 103 14.48 12.83 1.09
N LEU A 104 13.73 13.81 0.56
CA LEU A 104 14.14 15.21 0.53
C LEU A 104 14.24 15.80 1.95
N ALA A 105 13.28 15.50 2.82
CA ALA A 105 13.35 15.91 4.22
C ALA A 105 14.59 15.33 4.91
N GLY A 106 14.87 14.05 4.72
CA GLY A 106 16.08 13.40 5.22
C GLY A 106 17.38 14.03 4.72
N SER A 107 17.39 14.48 3.47
CA SER A 107 18.61 14.97 2.80
C SER A 107 18.89 16.46 3.04
N TYR A 108 17.84 17.26 3.24
CA TYR A 108 17.95 18.73 3.25
C TYR A 108 17.42 19.40 4.53
N VAL A 109 16.65 18.70 5.36
CA VAL A 109 15.97 19.29 6.52
C VAL A 109 16.42 18.64 7.82
N LEU A 110 16.49 17.32 7.86
CA LEU A 110 16.90 16.57 9.03
C LEU A 110 18.42 16.64 9.21
N PRO A 111 18.92 16.94 10.43
CA PRO A 111 20.34 16.84 10.71
C PRO A 111 20.81 15.39 10.64
N ASP A 112 22.08 15.18 10.31
CA ASP A 112 22.68 13.84 10.17
C ASP A 112 22.60 13.01 11.45
N GLU A 113 22.73 13.68 12.60
CA GLU A 113 22.60 13.12 13.94
C GLU A 113 21.42 13.80 14.67
N PRO A 114 20.18 13.33 14.42
CA PRO A 114 19.00 13.92 15.02
C PRO A 114 18.93 13.63 16.52
N THR A 115 18.93 14.69 17.34
CA THR A 115 18.76 14.61 18.81
C THR A 115 17.53 15.37 19.28
N GLY A 116 16.88 14.89 20.36
CA GLY A 116 15.75 15.57 20.98
C GLY A 116 14.54 15.69 20.05
N TRP A 117 14.09 16.93 19.80
CA TRP A 117 12.90 17.19 18.97
C TRP A 117 13.07 16.75 17.51
N TRP A 118 14.30 16.67 17.00
CA TRP A 118 14.58 16.17 15.66
C TRP A 118 14.26 14.68 15.51
N VAL A 119 14.37 13.88 16.57
CA VAL A 119 13.94 12.48 16.57
C VAL A 119 12.43 12.40 16.38
N VAL A 120 11.68 13.26 17.06
CA VAL A 120 10.22 13.34 16.92
C VAL A 120 9.85 13.77 15.51
N ALA A 121 10.54 14.76 14.94
CA ALA A 121 10.34 15.17 13.55
C ALA A 121 10.63 14.03 12.55
N ALA A 122 11.72 13.28 12.75
CA ALA A 122 12.08 12.13 11.92
C ALA A 122 10.99 11.04 11.95
N VAL A 123 10.48 10.71 13.14
CA VAL A 123 9.40 9.74 13.31
C VAL A 123 8.11 10.26 12.68
N ALA A 124 7.81 11.55 12.80
CA ALA A 124 6.63 12.16 12.17
C ALA A 124 6.71 12.09 10.64
N VAL A 125 7.88 12.36 10.05
CA VAL A 125 8.11 12.23 8.60
C VAL A 125 7.96 10.76 8.16
N ALA A 126 8.54 9.82 8.90
CA ALA A 126 8.39 8.39 8.62
C ALA A 126 6.92 7.94 8.67
N GLY A 127 6.16 8.41 9.67
CA GLY A 127 4.73 8.17 9.78
C GLY A 127 3.94 8.77 8.62
N ALA A 128 4.21 10.04 8.29
CA ALA A 128 3.56 10.75 7.19
C ALA A 128 3.79 10.04 5.84
N ALA A 129 4.99 9.50 5.61
CA ALA A 129 5.32 8.74 4.41
C ALA A 129 4.43 7.51 4.21
N ALA A 130 4.00 6.87 5.31
CA ALA A 130 3.16 5.69 5.31
C ALA A 130 1.65 5.98 5.23
N VAL A 131 1.20 7.23 5.48
CA VAL A 131 -0.23 7.59 5.52
C VAL A 131 -1.00 7.16 4.27
N PRO A 132 -0.52 7.37 3.02
CA PRO A 132 -1.30 7.03 1.84
C PRO A 132 -1.62 5.53 1.73
N VAL A 133 -0.63 4.68 2.04
CA VAL A 133 -0.81 3.22 2.00
C VAL A 133 -1.60 2.71 3.20
N LEU A 134 -1.43 3.28 4.39
CA LEU A 134 -2.27 2.93 5.55
C LEU A 134 -3.73 3.32 5.34
N TYR A 135 -3.98 4.46 4.71
CA TYR A 135 -5.33 4.88 4.29
C TYR A 135 -5.90 3.91 3.25
N GLY A 136 -5.11 3.52 2.25
CA GLY A 136 -5.47 2.49 1.27
C GLY A 136 -5.85 1.15 1.93
N ALA A 137 -5.06 0.73 2.92
CA ALA A 137 -5.33 -0.47 3.70
C ALA A 137 -6.66 -0.39 4.45
N TRP A 138 -6.93 0.74 5.13
CA TRP A 138 -8.17 0.96 5.87
C TRP A 138 -9.40 0.94 4.95
N ARG A 139 -9.31 1.59 3.78
CA ARG A 139 -10.43 1.68 2.84
C ARG A 139 -10.75 0.36 2.14
N LEU A 140 -9.78 -0.53 1.99
CA LEU A 140 -9.93 -1.81 1.29
C LEU A 140 -10.12 -3.01 2.23
N ARG A 141 -9.93 -2.82 3.54
CA ARG A 141 -10.31 -3.82 4.55
C ARG A 141 -11.82 -3.70 4.83
N PRO A 142 -12.63 -4.73 4.58
CA PRO A 142 -14.00 -4.75 5.07
C PRO A 142 -13.96 -4.92 6.60
N TRP A 143 -14.45 -3.92 7.33
CA TRP A 143 -14.64 -3.98 8.77
C TRP A 143 -15.61 -5.11 9.12
N ALA A 144 -15.31 -5.86 10.18
CA ALA A 144 -16.08 -7.03 10.63
C ALA A 144 -17.47 -6.70 11.23
N GLY A 145 -18.00 -5.48 10.99
CA GLY A 145 -19.20 -4.95 11.64
C GLY A 145 -20.44 -4.80 10.75
N GLU A 146 -20.32 -4.95 9.42
CA GLU A 146 -21.49 -5.03 8.54
C GLU A 146 -21.82 -6.51 8.32
N ARG A 147 -22.59 -7.07 9.27
CA ARG A 147 -23.33 -8.32 9.11
C ARG A 147 -24.77 -7.98 8.78
#